data_AF-A0AAD5J783-F1
#
_entry.id   AF-A0AAD5J783-F1
#
_cell.length_a   1.000
_cell.length_b   1.000
_cell.length_c   1.000
_cell.angle_alpha   90.00
_cell.angle_beta   90.00
_cell.angle_gamma   90.00
#
_symmetry.space_group_name_H-M   'P 1'
#
loop_
_entity.id
_entity.type
_entity.pdbx_description
1 polymer ?
#
loop_
_entity_poly.entity_id
_entity_poly.type
_entity_poly.pdbx_seq_one_letter_code
_entity_poly.pdbx_strand_id
1 'polypeptide(L)'
;MITEEALPTYQSVMNSLDEVRDETGASLCPWAVWIRAWTAEENRHGDLLNKYLYLSGRVDIKQIEKTIQYLIGSGMDPKFENNPYNGFIYTSFQERATFITHGNTAKLAKDHGDMKLARICGTITADEKSHEIAYTKVVEKLFEMDPDDTILSLAAMMKKKIKMPAHLIYDGHDDNLFKQYSAVVQRIGVYTAKDYADILEFLVGRWNVEKLESGLSGEGRRAQDFVCGLPLRIRKLEEKSMERTKKHGCITSTVPFSWIFGRQIGV
;
A
#
# COMPACT_ATOMS: atom_id res chain seq x y z
N MET A 1 -5.18 -7.66 6.78
CA MET A 1 -6.42 -8.48 6.82
C MET A 1 -7.60 -7.72 6.25
N ILE A 2 -8.17 -6.69 6.91
CA ILE A 2 -9.32 -5.95 6.34
C ILE A 2 -9.01 -5.38 4.95
N THR A 3 -7.79 -4.84 4.78
CA THR A 3 -7.30 -4.43 3.46
C THR A 3 -7.30 -5.59 2.46
N GLU A 4 -6.75 -6.76 2.79
CA GLU A 4 -6.76 -7.93 1.88
C GLU A 4 -8.17 -8.38 1.50
N GLU A 5 -9.11 -8.34 2.44
CA GLU A 5 -10.49 -8.77 2.20
C GLU A 5 -11.25 -7.84 1.24
N ALA A 6 -10.75 -6.62 1.00
CA ALA A 6 -11.28 -5.71 0.00
C ALA A 6 -10.78 -5.98 -1.43
N LEU A 7 -10.20 -7.16 -1.68
CA LEU A 7 -9.70 -7.63 -2.97
C LEU A 7 -10.64 -7.41 -4.18
N PRO A 8 -11.98 -7.56 -4.08
CA PRO A 8 -12.87 -7.26 -5.20
C PRO A 8 -12.71 -5.83 -5.73
N THR A 9 -12.44 -4.87 -4.84
CA THR A 9 -12.15 -3.47 -5.21
C THR A 9 -10.86 -3.38 -6.02
N TYR A 10 -9.81 -4.10 -5.63
CA TYR A 10 -8.49 -4.00 -6.27
C TYR A 10 -8.50 -4.62 -7.67
N GLN A 11 -9.15 -5.77 -7.84
CA GLN A 11 -9.35 -6.35 -9.16
C GLN A 11 -10.18 -5.42 -10.06
N SER A 12 -11.24 -4.80 -9.51
CA SER A 12 -12.06 -3.83 -10.25
C SER A 12 -11.27 -2.60 -10.67
N VAL A 13 -10.39 -2.10 -9.80
CA VAL A 13 -9.48 -1.00 -10.10
C VAL A 13 -8.51 -1.37 -11.22
N MET A 14 -7.90 -2.56 -11.17
CA MET A 14 -7.02 -3.04 -12.25
C MET A 14 -7.77 -3.19 -13.58
N ASN A 15 -9.00 -3.69 -13.54
CA ASN A 15 -9.89 -3.79 -14.72
C ASN A 15 -10.50 -2.45 -15.15
N SER A 16 -10.21 -1.34 -14.45
CA SER A 16 -10.56 0.00 -14.91
C SER A 16 -9.48 0.63 -15.77
N LEU A 17 -8.27 0.06 -15.80
CA LEU A 17 -7.14 0.62 -16.54
C LEU A 17 -7.29 0.35 -18.04
N ASP A 18 -7.10 1.39 -18.85
CA ASP A 18 -7.17 1.32 -20.30
C ASP A 18 -6.09 0.37 -20.84
N GLU A 19 -6.39 -0.30 -21.96
CA GLU A 19 -5.53 -1.25 -22.69
C GLU A 19 -5.12 -2.54 -21.94
N VAL A 20 -5.30 -2.62 -20.62
CA VAL A 20 -4.87 -3.77 -19.80
C VAL A 20 -6.02 -4.53 -19.13
N ARG A 21 -7.22 -3.96 -19.09
CA ARG A 21 -8.40 -4.56 -18.46
C ARG A 21 -8.83 -5.88 -19.10
N ASP A 22 -9.48 -6.73 -18.28
CA ASP A 22 -10.15 -7.92 -18.77
C ASP A 22 -11.54 -7.60 -19.35
N GLU A 23 -11.62 -7.56 -20.67
CA GLU A 23 -12.86 -7.23 -21.42
C GLU A 23 -13.99 -8.26 -21.25
N THR A 24 -13.70 -9.49 -20.82
CA THR A 24 -14.70 -10.59 -20.83
C THR A 24 -14.80 -11.36 -19.52
N GLY A 25 -13.89 -11.10 -18.58
CA GLY A 25 -13.70 -11.93 -17.38
C GLY A 25 -12.93 -13.23 -17.64
N ALA A 26 -12.60 -13.52 -18.89
CA ALA A 26 -11.84 -14.69 -19.31
C ALA A 26 -10.91 -14.38 -20.50
N SER A 27 -10.56 -13.11 -20.73
CA SER A 27 -9.73 -12.72 -21.86
C SER A 27 -8.36 -13.43 -21.78
N LEU A 28 -7.87 -13.90 -22.93
CA LEU A 28 -6.57 -14.54 -23.05
C LEU A 28 -5.42 -13.52 -23.22
N CYS A 29 -5.74 -12.22 -23.23
CA CYS A 29 -4.75 -11.15 -23.17
C CYS A 29 -3.82 -11.39 -21.96
N PRO A 30 -2.48 -11.29 -22.12
CA PRO A 30 -1.54 -11.49 -21.02
C PRO A 30 -1.82 -10.61 -19.79
N TRP A 31 -2.30 -9.38 -19.99
CA TRP A 31 -2.69 -8.49 -18.91
C TRP A 31 -3.88 -9.03 -18.11
N ALA A 32 -4.93 -9.49 -18.80
CA ALA A 32 -6.09 -10.09 -18.16
C ALA A 32 -5.74 -11.41 -17.44
N VAL A 33 -4.86 -12.23 -18.03
CA VAL A 33 -4.32 -13.44 -17.39
C VAL A 33 -3.56 -13.08 -16.10
N TRP A 34 -2.70 -12.05 -16.14
CA TRP A 34 -2.00 -11.54 -14.96
C TRP A 34 -2.97 -11.07 -13.89
N ILE A 35 -3.94 -10.20 -14.23
CA ILE A 35 -4.91 -9.66 -13.26
C ILE A 35 -5.64 -10.79 -12.56
N ARG A 36 -6.15 -11.79 -13.30
CA ARG A 36 -6.85 -12.93 -12.69
C ARG A 36 -5.92 -13.81 -11.84
N ALA A 37 -4.70 -14.08 -12.29
CA ALA A 37 -3.74 -14.89 -11.55
C ALA A 37 -3.26 -14.20 -10.26
N TRP A 38 -2.90 -12.92 -10.34
CA TRP A 38 -2.57 -12.08 -9.20
C TRP A 38 -3.73 -12.05 -8.20
N THR A 39 -4.97 -11.80 -8.65
CA THR A 39 -6.15 -11.84 -7.76
C THR A 39 -6.33 -13.21 -7.09
N ALA A 40 -6.09 -14.31 -7.81
CA ALA A 40 -6.19 -15.65 -7.23
C ALA A 40 -5.11 -15.90 -6.14
N GLU A 41 -3.91 -15.33 -6.31
CA GLU A 41 -2.87 -15.38 -5.29
C GLU A 41 -3.23 -14.53 -4.06
N GLU A 42 -3.63 -13.28 -4.27
CA GLU A 42 -4.06 -12.32 -3.25
C GLU A 42 -5.21 -12.83 -2.37
N ASN A 43 -6.17 -13.56 -2.96
CA ASN A 43 -7.31 -14.09 -2.23
C ASN A 43 -6.87 -14.93 -1.01
N ARG A 44 -5.74 -15.65 -1.14
CA ARG A 44 -5.22 -16.51 -0.07
C ARG A 44 -4.76 -15.70 1.16
N HIS A 45 -4.38 -14.44 0.99
CA HIS A 45 -3.87 -13.60 2.07
C HIS A 45 -4.98 -13.23 3.05
N GLY A 46 -6.10 -12.71 2.53
CA GLY A 46 -7.32 -12.43 3.31
C GLY A 46 -7.82 -13.69 4.01
N ASP A 47 -7.97 -14.78 3.24
CA ASP A 47 -8.42 -16.09 3.73
C ASP A 47 -7.62 -16.61 4.93
N LEU A 48 -6.29 -16.54 4.85
CA LEU A 48 -5.40 -17.06 5.88
C LEU A 48 -5.41 -16.18 7.13
N LEU A 49 -5.35 -14.86 6.96
CA LEU A 49 -5.38 -13.90 8.07
C LEU A 49 -6.74 -13.90 8.78
N ASN A 50 -7.83 -14.05 8.04
CA ASN A 50 -9.19 -14.14 8.58
C ASN A 50 -9.32 -15.35 9.52
N LYS A 51 -9.01 -16.54 9.02
CA LYS A 51 -9.08 -17.78 9.80
C LYS A 51 -8.16 -17.74 11.01
N TYR A 52 -6.96 -17.16 10.88
CA TYR A 52 -6.06 -16.95 12.02
C TYR A 52 -6.69 -16.04 13.09
N LEU A 53 -7.20 -14.87 12.70
CA LEU A 53 -7.82 -13.92 13.63
C LEU A 53 -9.07 -14.50 14.29
N TYR A 54 -9.91 -15.22 13.54
CA TYR A 54 -11.08 -15.91 14.05
C TYR A 54 -10.71 -16.93 15.15
N LEU A 55 -9.75 -17.81 14.86
CA LEU A 55 -9.30 -18.83 15.80
C LEU A 55 -8.54 -18.27 17.00
N SER A 56 -7.96 -17.07 16.87
CA SER A 56 -7.22 -16.44 17.97
C SER A 56 -8.09 -16.11 19.18
N GLY A 57 -9.39 -15.84 18.96
CA GLY A 57 -10.30 -15.34 20.01
C GLY A 57 -9.91 -13.97 20.59
N ARG A 58 -8.99 -13.24 19.94
CA ARG A 58 -8.47 -11.95 20.45
C ARG A 58 -9.23 -10.75 19.93
N VAL A 59 -9.99 -10.88 18.86
CA VAL A 59 -10.66 -9.78 18.15
C VAL A 59 -12.17 -10.02 18.04
N ASP A 60 -12.92 -8.94 17.86
CA ASP A 60 -14.35 -8.97 17.56
C ASP A 60 -14.55 -9.15 16.05
N ILE A 61 -14.76 -10.40 15.62
CA ILE A 61 -14.92 -10.75 14.21
C ILE A 61 -16.16 -10.07 13.60
N LYS A 62 -17.25 -9.90 14.35
CA LYS A 62 -18.46 -9.23 13.85
C LYS A 62 -18.16 -7.79 13.47
N GLN A 63 -17.39 -7.08 14.31
CA GLN A 63 -16.99 -5.71 14.01
C GLN A 63 -16.02 -5.64 12.83
N ILE A 64 -15.13 -6.62 12.68
CA ILE A 64 -14.23 -6.70 11.53
C ILE A 64 -15.02 -6.96 10.22
N GLU A 65 -15.92 -7.93 10.20
CA GLU A 65 -16.78 -8.25 9.05
C GLU A 65 -17.63 -7.05 8.62
N LYS A 66 -18.22 -6.33 9.58
CA LYS A 66 -18.94 -5.08 9.32
C LYS A 66 -18.03 -4.03 8.67
N THR A 67 -16.79 -3.92 9.15
CA THR A 67 -15.80 -2.99 8.59
C THR A 67 -15.42 -3.37 7.15
N ILE A 68 -15.21 -4.66 6.87
CA ILE A 68 -14.94 -5.18 5.52
C ILE A 68 -16.12 -4.84 4.60
N GLN A 69 -17.35 -5.07 5.05
CA GLN A 69 -18.56 -4.76 4.29
C GLN A 69 -18.64 -3.27 3.92
N TYR A 70 -18.36 -2.36 4.86
CA TYR A 70 -18.29 -0.93 4.56
C TYR A 70 -17.16 -0.59 3.60
N LEU A 71 -15.98 -1.18 3.77
CA LEU A 71 -14.83 -0.88 2.93
C LEU A 71 -15.06 -1.31 1.47
N ILE A 72 -15.57 -2.52 1.25
CA ILE A 72 -15.95 -3.00 -0.10
C ILE A 72 -17.05 -2.10 -0.68
N GLY A 73 -18.09 -1.79 0.10
CA GLY A 73 -19.18 -0.93 -0.36
C GLY A 73 -18.76 0.50 -0.65
N SER A 74 -17.71 1.01 0.01
CA SER A 74 -17.15 2.34 -0.24
C SER A 74 -16.20 2.35 -1.44
N GLY A 75 -15.59 1.21 -1.76
CA GLY A 75 -14.57 1.10 -2.78
C GLY A 75 -13.33 1.94 -2.47
N MET A 76 -12.63 2.33 -3.53
CA MET A 76 -11.45 3.19 -3.46
C MET A 76 -11.38 4.05 -4.72
N ASP A 77 -11.08 5.34 -4.57
CA ASP A 77 -10.64 6.20 -5.68
C ASP A 77 -9.13 6.44 -5.60
N PRO A 78 -8.34 5.68 -6.38
CA PRO A 78 -6.90 5.85 -6.41
C PRO A 78 -6.45 7.00 -7.33
N LYS A 79 -7.38 7.66 -8.05
CA LYS A 79 -7.11 8.79 -8.97
C LYS A 79 -6.15 8.48 -10.11
N PHE A 80 -6.27 7.27 -10.67
CA PHE A 80 -5.49 6.83 -11.84
C PHE A 80 -5.92 7.47 -13.14
N GLU A 81 -7.16 7.97 -13.23
CA GLU A 81 -7.74 8.48 -14.49
C GLU A 81 -7.72 7.41 -15.59
N ASN A 82 -7.96 6.14 -15.20
CA ASN A 82 -7.89 4.95 -16.07
C ASN A 82 -6.52 4.72 -16.72
N ASN A 83 -5.51 5.54 -16.42
CA ASN A 83 -4.19 5.49 -17.06
C ASN A 83 -3.34 4.34 -16.48
N PRO A 84 -2.89 3.37 -17.32
CA PRO A 84 -2.09 2.25 -16.87
C PRO A 84 -0.72 2.65 -16.28
N TYR A 85 -0.12 3.77 -16.69
CA TYR A 85 1.13 4.28 -16.12
C TYR A 85 0.93 4.60 -14.64
N ASN A 86 -0.13 5.36 -14.32
CA ASN A 86 -0.50 5.69 -12.95
C ASN A 86 -0.81 4.43 -12.13
N GLY A 87 -1.55 3.49 -12.73
CA GLY A 87 -1.89 2.20 -12.12
C GLY A 87 -0.65 1.39 -11.74
N PHE A 88 0.27 1.15 -12.67
CA PHE A 88 1.46 0.33 -12.41
C PHE A 88 2.49 1.00 -11.50
N ILE A 89 2.57 2.33 -11.51
CA ILE A 89 3.37 3.08 -10.52
C ILE A 89 2.78 2.91 -9.12
N TYR A 90 1.45 3.01 -9.01
CA TYR A 90 0.77 2.81 -7.74
C TYR A 90 0.92 1.38 -7.21
N THR A 91 0.70 0.35 -8.04
CA THR A 91 0.84 -1.04 -7.59
C THR A 91 2.27 -1.36 -7.21
N SER A 92 3.27 -0.90 -7.98
CA SER A 92 4.69 -1.03 -7.59
C SER A 92 4.99 -0.45 -6.21
N PHE A 93 4.34 0.67 -5.85
CA PHE A 93 4.49 1.29 -4.54
C PHE A 93 3.77 0.50 -3.45
N GLN A 94 2.50 0.11 -3.70
CA GLN A 94 1.68 -0.59 -2.71
C GLN A 94 2.21 -1.97 -2.37
N GLU A 95 2.60 -2.77 -3.37
CA GLU A 95 3.16 -4.11 -3.18
C GLU A 95 4.44 -4.09 -2.33
N ARG A 96 5.24 -3.03 -2.48
CA ARG A 96 6.38 -2.82 -1.60
C ARG A 96 5.95 -2.40 -0.18
N ALA A 97 4.90 -1.60 -0.05
CA ALA A 97 4.38 -1.19 1.25
C ALA A 97 3.79 -2.39 2.03
N THR A 98 3.05 -3.27 1.37
CA THR A 98 2.53 -4.53 1.94
C THR A 98 3.64 -5.51 2.25
N PHE A 99 4.65 -5.66 1.38
CA PHE A 99 5.89 -6.41 1.66
C PHE A 99 6.54 -5.96 2.98
N ILE A 100 6.75 -4.65 3.18
CA ILE A 100 7.33 -4.09 4.41
C ILE A 100 6.40 -4.35 5.61
N THR A 101 5.10 -4.08 5.46
CA THR A 101 4.10 -4.18 6.52
C THR A 101 3.98 -5.63 7.04
N HIS A 102 3.84 -6.60 6.14
CA HIS A 102 3.78 -8.02 6.50
C HIS A 102 5.11 -8.50 7.07
N GLY A 103 6.24 -8.09 6.51
CA GLY A 103 7.57 -8.45 7.00
C GLY A 103 7.83 -7.95 8.43
N ASN A 104 7.49 -6.70 8.72
CA ASN A 104 7.61 -6.13 10.05
C ASN A 104 6.64 -6.80 11.04
N THR A 105 5.42 -7.11 10.60
CA THR A 105 4.46 -7.88 11.42
C THR A 105 4.96 -9.28 11.72
N ALA A 106 5.59 -9.96 10.76
CA ALA A 106 6.22 -11.27 10.96
C ALA A 106 7.33 -11.23 12.01
N LYS A 107 8.16 -10.18 11.97
CA LYS A 107 9.21 -9.94 12.98
C LYS A 107 8.60 -9.73 14.37
N LEU A 108 7.59 -8.86 14.48
CA LEU A 108 6.90 -8.64 15.75
C LEU A 108 6.26 -9.91 16.31
N ALA A 109 5.62 -10.71 15.45
CA ALA A 109 5.04 -11.99 15.86
C ALA A 109 6.10 -12.94 16.44
N LYS A 110 7.26 -13.03 15.78
CA LYS A 110 8.42 -13.80 16.26
C LYS A 110 8.94 -13.29 17.60
N ASP A 111 9.07 -11.97 17.75
CA ASP A 111 9.55 -11.34 18.99
C ASP A 111 8.59 -11.59 20.17
N HIS A 112 7.30 -11.77 19.89
CA HIS A 112 6.28 -12.16 20.88
C HIS A 112 6.10 -13.68 21.04
N GLY A 113 6.98 -14.48 20.42
CA GLY A 113 7.00 -15.94 20.55
C GLY A 113 6.02 -16.70 19.64
N ASP A 114 5.27 -16.02 18.76
CA ASP A 114 4.36 -16.66 17.82
C ASP A 114 5.03 -16.96 16.47
N MET A 115 5.72 -18.09 16.42
CA MET A 115 6.41 -18.55 15.22
C MET A 115 5.44 -18.93 14.08
N LYS A 116 4.19 -19.28 14.39
CA LYS A 116 3.20 -19.65 13.36
C LYS A 116 2.67 -18.40 12.66
N LEU A 117 2.32 -17.37 13.43
CA LEU A 117 1.95 -16.07 12.87
C LEU A 117 3.12 -15.45 12.09
N ALA A 118 4.35 -15.56 12.60
CA ALA A 118 5.54 -15.09 11.87
C ALA A 118 5.66 -15.78 10.50
N ARG A 119 5.41 -17.09 10.43
CA ARG A 119 5.40 -17.85 9.17
C ARG A 119 4.25 -17.45 8.25
N ILE A 120 3.06 -17.22 8.79
CA ILE A 120 1.89 -16.75 8.02
C ILE A 120 2.23 -15.42 7.34
N CYS A 121 2.63 -14.41 8.12
CA CYS A 121 3.00 -13.10 7.59
C CYS A 121 4.16 -13.19 6.61
N GLY A 122 5.22 -13.96 6.93
CA GLY A 122 6.36 -14.13 6.03
C GLY A 122 6.05 -14.85 4.72
N THR A 123 5.04 -15.72 4.70
CA THR A 123 4.56 -16.36 3.46
C THR A 123 3.88 -15.34 2.57
N ILE A 124 2.99 -14.51 3.14
CA ILE A 124 2.35 -13.41 2.42
C ILE A 124 3.42 -12.46 1.88
N THR A 125 4.37 -12.02 2.71
CA THR A 125 5.51 -11.18 2.30
C THR A 125 6.26 -11.71 1.06
N ALA A 126 6.38 -13.04 0.88
CA ALA A 126 7.05 -13.60 -0.28
C ALA A 126 6.26 -13.42 -1.59
N ASP A 127 4.93 -13.50 -1.51
CA ASP A 127 4.02 -13.23 -2.64
C ASP A 127 4.13 -11.75 -3.04
N GLU A 128 3.97 -10.84 -2.06
CA GLU A 128 4.08 -9.37 -2.26
C GLU A 128 5.39 -8.98 -2.94
N LYS A 129 6.51 -9.65 -2.57
CA LYS A 129 7.81 -9.37 -3.19
C LYS A 129 7.83 -9.77 -4.67
N SER A 130 7.18 -10.87 -5.01
CA SER A 130 7.11 -11.36 -6.39
C SER A 130 6.23 -10.43 -7.24
N HIS A 131 5.13 -9.93 -6.67
CA HIS A 131 4.28 -8.94 -7.32
C HIS A 131 4.97 -7.58 -7.49
N GLU A 132 5.69 -7.09 -6.47
CA GLU A 132 6.54 -5.88 -6.58
C GLU A 132 7.51 -6.01 -7.76
N ILE A 133 8.18 -7.16 -7.90
CA ILE A 133 9.13 -7.40 -9.00
C ILE A 133 8.42 -7.36 -10.36
N ALA A 134 7.23 -7.94 -10.47
CA ALA A 134 6.47 -7.93 -11.71
C ALA A 134 6.07 -6.50 -12.12
N TYR A 135 5.45 -5.74 -11.22
CA TYR A 135 4.99 -4.38 -11.52
C TYR A 135 6.16 -3.41 -11.76
N THR A 136 7.25 -3.53 -10.99
CA THR A 136 8.42 -2.67 -11.20
C THR A 136 9.09 -2.91 -12.55
N LYS A 137 9.05 -4.15 -13.08
CA LYS A 137 9.51 -4.46 -14.45
C LYS A 137 8.62 -3.86 -15.53
N VAL A 138 7.31 -3.79 -15.31
CA VAL A 138 6.39 -3.11 -16.24
C VAL A 138 6.76 -1.63 -16.34
N VAL A 139 6.92 -0.94 -15.22
CA VAL A 139 7.28 0.48 -15.22
C VAL A 139 8.71 0.72 -15.74
N GLU A 140 9.65 -0.19 -15.46
CA GLU A 140 10.98 -0.15 -16.09
C GLU A 140 10.87 -0.19 -17.61
N LYS A 141 10.01 -1.06 -18.17
CA LYS A 141 9.80 -1.12 -19.61
C LYS A 141 9.13 0.14 -20.16
N LEU A 142 8.22 0.75 -19.40
CA LEU A 142 7.62 2.04 -19.77
C LEU A 142 8.69 3.14 -19.82
N PHE A 143 9.63 3.20 -18.88
CA PHE A 143 10.76 4.14 -18.95
C PHE A 143 11.69 3.91 -20.16
N GLU A 144 11.87 2.67 -20.61
CA GLU A 144 12.65 2.40 -21.82
C GLU A 144 11.95 2.88 -23.10
N MET A 145 10.63 2.76 -23.16
CA MET A 145 9.84 3.03 -24.37
C MET A 145 9.34 4.46 -24.44
N ASP A 146 8.99 5.04 -23.30
CA ASP A 146 8.28 6.30 -23.17
C ASP A 146 8.70 7.04 -21.88
N PRO A 147 9.96 7.50 -21.80
CA PRO A 147 10.53 8.04 -20.57
C PRO A 147 9.84 9.34 -20.11
N ASP A 148 9.36 10.17 -21.03
CA ASP A 148 8.76 11.48 -20.68
C ASP A 148 7.41 11.31 -19.99
N ASP A 149 6.46 10.59 -20.60
CA ASP A 149 5.13 10.40 -20.02
C ASP A 149 5.21 9.52 -18.76
N THR A 150 6.16 8.59 -18.68
CA THR A 150 6.40 7.80 -17.47
C THR A 150 6.89 8.66 -16.31
N ILE A 151 7.85 9.58 -16.51
CA ILE A 151 8.30 10.45 -15.42
C ILE A 151 7.23 11.47 -15.02
N LEU A 152 6.44 11.96 -15.97
CA LEU A 152 5.32 12.86 -15.70
C LEU A 152 4.25 12.16 -14.84
N SER A 153 3.91 10.91 -15.19
CA SER A 153 2.98 10.08 -14.42
C SER A 153 3.50 9.80 -13.01
N LEU A 154 4.79 9.46 -12.87
CA LEU A 154 5.41 9.26 -11.55
C LEU A 154 5.34 10.53 -10.69
N ALA A 155 5.69 11.67 -11.25
CA ALA A 155 5.60 12.95 -10.54
C ALA A 155 4.14 13.31 -10.18
N ALA A 156 3.18 13.05 -11.07
CA ALA A 156 1.77 13.29 -10.82
C ALA A 156 1.25 12.44 -9.66
N MET A 157 1.56 11.14 -9.65
CA MET A 157 1.21 10.23 -8.55
C MET A 157 1.84 10.67 -7.23
N MET A 158 3.10 11.11 -7.25
CA MET A 158 3.76 11.63 -6.06
C MET A 158 3.17 12.95 -5.55
N LYS A 159 2.73 13.86 -6.45
CA LYS A 159 2.02 15.10 -6.07
C LYS A 159 0.66 14.79 -5.44
N LYS A 160 -0.08 13.81 -5.96
CA LYS A 160 -1.36 13.34 -5.43
C LYS A 160 -1.20 12.62 -4.08
N LYS A 161 0.03 12.18 -3.76
CA LYS A 161 0.39 11.23 -2.69
C LYS A 161 -0.22 9.86 -2.96
N ILE A 162 0.55 8.81 -2.74
CA ILE A 162 0.04 7.45 -2.84
C ILE A 162 -0.90 7.22 -1.65
N LYS A 163 -2.22 7.19 -1.95
CA LYS A 163 -3.25 6.92 -0.95
C LYS A 163 -3.25 5.44 -0.60
N MET A 164 -3.45 5.11 0.67
CA MET A 164 -3.65 3.72 1.06
C MET A 164 -5.00 3.21 0.55
N PRO A 165 -5.11 1.94 0.12
CA PRO A 165 -6.34 1.38 -0.42
C PRO A 165 -7.49 1.44 0.60
N ALA A 166 -7.22 1.10 1.86
CA ALA A 166 -8.18 1.13 2.94
C ALA A 166 -8.40 2.52 3.59
N HIS A 167 -8.11 3.63 2.89
CA HIS A 167 -8.23 4.98 3.48
C HIS A 167 -9.66 5.39 3.84
N LEU A 168 -10.68 4.70 3.31
CA LEU A 168 -12.10 4.88 3.62
C LEU A 168 -12.63 3.84 4.63
N ILE A 169 -11.75 3.18 5.38
CA ILE A 169 -12.15 2.19 6.39
C ILE A 169 -13.05 2.82 7.46
N TYR A 170 -14.18 2.16 7.74
CA TYR A 170 -15.19 2.60 8.68
C TYR A 170 -15.85 1.40 9.35
N ASP A 171 -16.06 1.45 10.67
CA ASP A 171 -16.59 0.33 11.46
C ASP A 171 -18.04 0.56 11.97
N GLY A 172 -18.67 1.64 11.52
CA GLY A 172 -20.03 2.01 11.90
C GLY A 172 -20.14 3.04 13.02
N HIS A 173 -19.03 3.55 13.56
CA HIS A 173 -19.07 4.62 14.56
C HIS A 173 -17.87 5.58 14.54
N ASP A 174 -16.67 5.16 14.10
CA ASP A 174 -15.48 6.03 14.08
C ASP A 174 -15.14 6.55 12.67
N ASP A 175 -15.46 7.82 12.41
CA ASP A 175 -15.13 8.50 11.14
C ASP A 175 -13.62 8.72 10.93
N ASN A 176 -12.80 8.56 11.98
CA ASN A 176 -11.34 8.75 11.94
C ASN A 176 -10.56 7.44 12.04
N LEU A 177 -11.22 6.30 11.85
CA LEU A 177 -10.65 4.96 12.07
C LEU A 177 -9.34 4.74 11.31
N PHE A 178 -9.25 5.16 10.04
CA PHE A 178 -8.01 5.05 9.26
C PHE A 178 -6.83 5.79 9.91
N LYS A 179 -7.08 7.01 10.40
CA LYS A 179 -6.06 7.86 11.04
C LYS A 179 -5.61 7.25 12.36
N GLN A 180 -6.54 6.77 13.17
CA GLN A 180 -6.24 6.11 14.45
C GLN A 180 -5.44 4.82 14.22
N TYR A 181 -5.88 3.96 13.29
CA TYR A 181 -5.16 2.76 12.89
C TYR A 181 -3.73 3.07 12.41
N SER A 182 -3.60 4.06 11.53
CA SER A 182 -2.29 4.49 10.98
C SER A 182 -1.35 4.99 12.07
N ALA A 183 -1.86 5.70 13.09
CA ALA A 183 -1.07 6.12 14.24
C ALA A 183 -0.55 4.93 15.06
N VAL A 184 -1.39 3.90 15.30
CA VAL A 184 -0.95 2.66 15.96
C VAL A 184 0.16 1.99 15.15
N VAL A 185 -0.06 1.77 13.85
CA VAL A 185 0.88 1.11 12.92
C VAL A 185 2.23 1.83 12.87
N GLN A 186 2.21 3.16 12.81
CA GLN A 186 3.43 3.97 12.83
C GLN A 186 4.16 3.86 14.17
N ARG A 187 3.43 3.92 15.29
CA ARG A 187 4.01 3.85 16.63
C ARG A 187 4.67 2.49 16.91
N ILE A 188 4.06 1.39 16.46
CA ILE A 188 4.63 0.04 16.63
C ILE A 188 5.70 -0.30 15.57
N GLY A 189 5.98 0.64 14.63
CA GLY A 189 7.01 0.48 13.61
C GLY A 189 6.69 -0.55 12.53
N VAL A 190 5.41 -0.84 12.28
CA VAL A 190 5.01 -1.77 11.21
C VAL A 190 5.08 -1.09 9.84
N TYR A 191 4.59 0.15 9.75
CA TYR A 191 4.71 0.99 8.56
C TYR A 191 4.71 2.47 8.97
N THR A 192 5.72 3.22 8.53
CA THR A 192 5.99 4.60 8.96
C THR A 192 6.11 5.55 7.76
N ALA A 193 6.14 6.85 8.02
CA ALA A 193 6.40 7.82 6.95
C ALA A 193 7.83 7.69 6.40
N LYS A 194 8.77 7.15 7.19
CA LYS A 194 10.11 6.78 6.72
C LYS A 194 10.04 5.65 5.69
N ASP A 195 9.24 4.62 5.95
CA ASP A 195 9.07 3.51 5.00
C ASP A 195 8.49 4.01 3.67
N TYR A 196 7.56 4.97 3.71
CA TYR A 196 7.07 5.64 2.50
C TYR A 196 8.20 6.31 1.71
N ALA A 197 9.09 7.05 2.38
CA ALA A 197 10.24 7.70 1.73
C ALA A 197 11.24 6.67 1.18
N ASP A 198 11.48 5.59 1.91
CA ASP A 198 12.40 4.51 1.54
C ASP A 198 11.88 3.72 0.33
N ILE A 199 10.55 3.52 0.22
CA ILE A 199 9.92 2.96 -0.99
C ILE A 199 10.17 3.87 -2.19
N LEU A 200 9.94 5.18 -2.04
CA LEU A 200 10.13 6.12 -3.14
C LEU A 200 11.59 6.16 -3.60
N GLU A 201 12.54 6.24 -2.67
CA GLU A 201 13.98 6.21 -2.98
C GLU A 201 14.36 4.91 -3.68
N PHE A 202 13.83 3.77 -3.22
CA PHE A 202 14.04 2.48 -3.87
C PHE A 202 13.52 2.47 -5.31
N LEU A 203 12.30 2.94 -5.55
CA LEU A 203 11.70 2.93 -6.90
C LEU A 203 12.44 3.87 -7.86
N VAL A 204 12.82 5.06 -7.38
CA VAL A 204 13.65 6.03 -8.14
C VAL A 204 14.97 5.40 -8.55
N GLY A 205 15.64 4.70 -7.63
CA GLY A 205 16.87 3.96 -7.93
C GLY A 205 16.64 2.78 -8.86
N ARG A 206 15.56 2.00 -8.63
CA ARG A 206 15.22 0.80 -9.41
C ARG A 206 14.95 1.11 -10.88
N TRP A 207 14.33 2.25 -11.16
CA TRP A 207 14.05 2.72 -12.52
C TRP A 207 15.13 3.64 -13.09
N ASN A 208 16.24 3.83 -12.38
CA ASN A 208 17.35 4.71 -12.77
C ASN A 208 16.90 6.13 -13.15
N VAL A 209 15.88 6.67 -12.46
CA VAL A 209 15.23 7.94 -12.83
C VAL A 209 16.23 9.09 -12.91
N GLU A 210 17.20 9.15 -12.00
CA GLU A 210 18.24 10.19 -11.99
C GLU A 210 19.16 10.14 -13.22
N LYS A 211 19.30 8.98 -13.86
CA LYS A 211 20.19 8.76 -15.01
C LYS A 211 19.47 8.88 -16.36
N LEU A 212 18.22 9.32 -16.37
CA LEU A 212 17.50 9.61 -17.62
C LEU A 212 18.06 10.89 -18.23
N GLU A 213 19.01 10.74 -19.17
CA GLU A 213 19.72 11.86 -19.81
C GLU A 213 19.03 12.39 -21.08
N SER A 214 18.23 11.56 -21.74
CA SER A 214 17.60 11.86 -23.03
C SER A 214 16.13 11.42 -23.05
N GLY A 215 15.39 11.87 -24.06
CA GLY A 215 13.95 11.55 -24.19
C GLY A 215 13.03 12.37 -23.29
N LEU A 216 13.56 13.27 -22.45
CA LEU A 216 12.76 14.13 -21.58
C LEU A 216 12.52 15.52 -22.18
N SER A 217 11.28 15.98 -22.10
CA SER A 217 10.88 17.36 -22.34
C SER A 217 11.37 18.28 -21.21
N GLY A 218 11.15 19.58 -21.38
CA GLY A 218 11.41 20.54 -20.30
C GLY A 218 10.54 20.30 -19.07
N GLU A 219 9.35 19.72 -19.23
CA GLU A 219 8.49 19.33 -18.12
C GLU A 219 8.96 18.02 -17.48
N GLY A 220 9.34 17.03 -18.29
CA GLY A 220 9.92 15.78 -17.82
C GLY A 220 11.15 15.98 -16.95
N ARG A 221 12.07 16.89 -17.33
CA ARG A 221 13.22 17.24 -16.47
C ARG A 221 12.81 17.84 -15.11
N ARG A 222 11.80 18.70 -15.08
CA ARG A 222 11.27 19.24 -13.80
C ARG A 222 10.61 18.16 -12.96
N ALA A 223 9.94 17.20 -13.60
CA ALA A 223 9.34 16.04 -12.94
C ALA A 223 10.41 15.12 -12.36
N GLN A 224 11.49 14.86 -13.10
CA GLN A 224 12.67 14.12 -12.66
C GLN A 224 13.30 14.77 -11.41
N ASP A 225 13.64 16.06 -11.47
CA ASP A 225 14.20 16.80 -10.32
C ASP A 225 13.29 16.73 -9.09
N PHE A 226 11.98 16.90 -9.30
CA PHE A 226 10.99 16.83 -8.24
C PHE A 226 10.98 15.44 -7.58
N VAL A 227 10.91 14.37 -8.37
CA VAL A 227 10.82 12.99 -7.88
C VAL A 227 12.12 12.59 -7.17
N CYS A 228 13.29 12.88 -7.74
CA CYS A 228 14.59 12.54 -7.13
C CYS A 228 14.82 13.30 -5.82
N GLY A 229 14.36 14.55 -5.70
CA GLY A 229 14.47 15.33 -4.46
C GLY A 229 13.43 15.00 -3.39
N LEU A 230 12.36 14.28 -3.73
CA LEU A 230 11.21 14.08 -2.84
C LEU A 230 11.49 13.18 -1.63
N PRO A 231 12.23 12.04 -1.73
CA PRO A 231 12.55 11.21 -0.55
C PRO A 231 13.19 12.00 0.60
N LEU A 232 14.20 12.81 0.29
CA LEU A 232 14.89 13.64 1.27
C LEU A 232 13.94 14.68 1.90
N ARG A 233 13.03 15.25 1.10
CA ARG A 233 12.04 16.21 1.59
C ARG A 233 11.04 15.55 2.54
N ILE A 234 10.58 14.33 2.24
CA ILE A 234 9.67 13.58 3.12
C ILE A 234 10.34 13.27 4.46
N ARG A 235 11.57 12.75 4.45
CA ARG A 235 12.34 12.46 5.68
C ARG A 235 12.49 13.69 6.58
N LYS A 236 12.87 14.84 6.01
CA LYS A 236 12.99 16.10 6.77
C LYS A 236 11.67 16.59 7.36
N LEU A 237 10.54 16.36 6.69
CA LEU A 237 9.22 16.72 7.22
C LEU A 237 8.81 15.81 8.38
N GLU A 238 9.11 14.52 8.28
CA GLU A 238 8.85 13.56 9.33
C GLU A 238 9.69 13.83 10.59
N GLU A 239 11.00 14.07 10.44
CA GLU A 239 11.91 14.43 11.54
C GLU A 239 11.38 15.64 12.32
N LYS A 240 10.99 16.70 11.61
CA LYS A 240 10.38 17.90 12.22
C LYS A 240 9.06 17.61 12.92
N SER A 241 8.24 16.70 12.38
CA SER A 241 6.99 16.28 13.01
C SER A 241 7.27 15.54 14.31
N MET A 242 8.22 14.60 14.31
CA MET A 242 8.61 13.86 15.51
C MET A 242 9.22 14.76 16.59
N GLU A 243 10.05 15.74 16.22
CA GLU A 243 10.60 16.73 17.16
C GLU A 243 9.50 17.56 17.82
N ARG A 244 8.47 17.97 17.07
CA ARG A 244 7.32 18.68 17.61
C ARG A 244 6.55 17.83 18.62
N THR A 245 6.30 16.56 18.31
CA THR A 245 5.62 15.63 19.23
C THR A 245 6.43 15.41 20.51
N LYS A 246 7.76 15.27 20.42
CA LYS A 246 8.64 15.15 21.59
C LYS A 246 8.63 16.42 22.46
N LYS A 247 8.62 17.62 21.85
CA LYS A 247 8.64 18.92 22.56
C LYS A 247 7.34 19.24 23.30
N HIS A 248 6.19 18.78 22.81
CA HIS A 248 4.88 19.06 23.44
C HIS A 248 4.50 18.06 24.55
N GLY A 249 5.38 17.14 24.91
CA GLY A 249 5.10 16.06 25.86
C GLY A 249 4.28 14.94 25.19
N CYS A 250 4.77 13.70 25.30
CA CYS A 250 4.08 12.53 24.78
C CYS A 250 2.88 12.20 25.69
N ILE A 251 1.77 12.93 25.55
CA ILE A 251 0.48 12.42 26.03
C ILE A 251 0.10 11.34 25.02
N THR A 252 0.37 10.08 25.34
CA THR A 252 -0.19 8.96 24.59
C THR A 252 -1.68 8.94 24.85
N SER A 253 -2.46 9.58 23.97
CA SER A 253 -3.90 9.44 24.01
C SER A 253 -4.25 7.99 23.67
N THR A 254 -5.11 7.39 24.49
CA THR A 254 -5.63 6.05 24.21
C THR A 254 -6.99 6.18 23.53
N VAL A 255 -7.21 5.39 22.50
CA VAL A 255 -8.48 5.37 21.75
C VAL A 255 -9.05 3.95 21.74
N PRO A 256 -10.37 3.78 21.91
CA PRO A 256 -11.01 2.48 21.84
C PRO A 256 -11.11 2.00 20.39
N PHE A 257 -10.83 0.71 20.14
CA PHE A 257 -11.05 0.09 18.82
C PHE A 257 -12.14 -0.97 18.92
N SER A 258 -13.14 -0.90 18.03
CA SER A 258 -14.23 -1.89 18.03
C SER A 258 -13.75 -3.30 17.70
N TRP A 259 -12.72 -3.43 16.85
CA TRP A 259 -12.09 -4.71 16.48
C TRP A 259 -11.51 -5.50 17.66
N ILE A 260 -11.32 -4.86 18.82
CA ILE A 260 -10.81 -5.48 20.04
C ILE A 260 -11.77 -5.27 21.21
N PHE A 261 -13.08 -5.31 20.95
CA PHE A 261 -14.13 -5.21 21.96
C PHE A 261 -14.11 -3.87 22.73
N GLY A 262 -13.77 -2.78 22.05
CA GLY A 262 -13.69 -1.44 22.65
C GLY A 262 -12.49 -1.23 23.60
N ARG A 263 -11.56 -2.19 23.67
CA ARG A 263 -10.31 -2.00 24.42
C ARG A 263 -9.51 -0.86 23.80
N GLN A 264 -8.78 -0.15 24.66
CA GLN A 264 -8.05 1.04 24.27
C GLN A 264 -6.60 0.72 23.87
N ILE A 265 -6.13 1.36 22.81
CA ILE A 265 -4.73 1.32 22.38
C ILE A 265 -4.22 2.76 22.30
N GLY A 266 -2.98 2.98 22.73
CA GLY A 266 -2.35 4.29 22.55
C GLY A 266 -2.11 4.60 21.07
N VAL A 267 -2.38 5.83 20.68
CA VAL A 267 -2.11 6.38 19.34
C VAL A 267 -1.12 7.54 19.42
#